data_AF-A0A931VZ05-F1
#
_entry.id   AF-A0A931VZ05-F1
#
_cell.length_a   1.000
_cell.length_b   1.000
_cell.length_c   1.000
_cell.angle_alpha   90.00
_cell.angle_beta   90.00
_cell.angle_gamma   90.00
#
_symmetry.space_group_name_H-M   'P 1'
#
loop_
_entity.id
_entity.type
_entity.pdbx_description
1 polymer ?
#
loop_
_entity_poly.entity_id
_entity_poly.type
_entity_poly.pdbx_seq_one_letter_code
_entity_poly.pdbx_strand_id
1 'polypeptide(L)'
;MLRMERLVKKGKERGFVTYDEILKEFPTIETNIILLDELYEKLHALGIDILEGGGLLEMPELEPDKAHTYSRGDSSYDSIQMYLREIGQYPLIAGSMEKELAKRIEAGDMDAKNLLMKANLRLVVSIAKKYANRSPDLTLLDLIQEGNLGLHKAVEKFDWTKGFKFSTYATWWIRQAITRALADQSRTIRVPVHMVETIAKYKQVVRRLTQDLGREPLPEEIALEMNIDVEKIYQIEKIDQSTVSLESPVGDEDDGKSKLGDFLADDKVLSPDQDSSRRIITDQVREILGDLPAKERKILEMRHGLLDGYTHTLEEVGKVFGVTRERIRQIEAKAHEKIRQHSKINRLRGY
;
A
#
# COMPACT_ATOMS: atom_id res chain seq x y z
N MET A 1 -15.95 -10.86 49.89
CA MET A 1 -14.69 -11.59 50.20
C MET A 1 -14.88 -13.09 50.35
N LEU A 2 -15.78 -13.59 51.23
CA LEU A 2 -15.94 -15.05 51.47
C LEU A 2 -16.30 -15.92 50.24
N ARG A 3 -16.96 -15.34 49.21
CA ARG A 3 -17.34 -16.06 47.98
C ARG A 3 -16.18 -16.17 46.97
N MET A 4 -15.32 -15.15 46.92
CA MET A 4 -14.13 -15.12 46.06
C MET A 4 -13.11 -16.18 46.48
N GLU A 5 -12.88 -16.35 47.78
CA GLU A 5 -11.99 -17.41 48.31
C GLU A 5 -12.53 -18.82 48.04
N ARG A 6 -13.86 -19.01 48.07
CA ARG A 6 -14.47 -20.31 47.71
C ARG A 6 -14.29 -20.65 46.24
N LEU A 7 -14.45 -19.67 45.35
CA LEU A 7 -14.23 -19.85 43.92
C LEU A 7 -12.76 -20.18 43.63
N VAL A 8 -11.83 -19.44 44.26
CA VAL A 8 -10.39 -19.69 44.14
C VAL A 8 -10.00 -21.07 44.68
N LYS A 9 -10.57 -21.52 45.79
CA LYS A 9 -10.28 -22.85 46.35
C LYS A 9 -10.77 -23.98 45.43
N LYS A 10 -11.98 -23.84 44.86
CA LYS A 10 -12.51 -24.78 43.87
C LYS A 10 -11.71 -24.77 42.56
N GLY A 11 -11.31 -23.59 42.09
CA GLY A 11 -10.49 -23.42 40.90
C GLY A 11 -9.09 -24.01 41.07
N LYS A 12 -8.49 -23.90 42.27
CA LYS A 12 -7.20 -24.57 42.59
C LYS A 12 -7.30 -26.09 42.61
N GLU A 13 -8.43 -26.66 43.02
CA GLU A 13 -8.61 -28.13 43.02
C GLU A 13 -8.84 -28.70 41.62
N ARG A 14 -9.44 -27.91 40.71
CA ARG A 14 -9.80 -28.36 39.36
C ARG A 14 -8.84 -27.89 38.26
N GLY A 15 -8.03 -26.87 38.50
CA GLY A 15 -7.15 -26.24 37.50
C GLY A 15 -7.89 -25.31 36.53
N PHE A 16 -9.23 -25.31 36.52
CA PHE A 16 -10.05 -24.44 35.68
C PHE A 16 -11.34 -24.00 36.39
N VAL A 17 -11.92 -22.88 35.95
CA VAL A 17 -13.22 -22.35 36.39
C VAL A 17 -14.07 -22.03 35.16
N THR A 18 -15.34 -22.40 35.16
CA THR A 18 -16.22 -22.09 34.02
C THR A 18 -16.89 -20.73 34.17
N TYR A 19 -17.22 -20.09 33.03
CA TYR A 19 -17.92 -18.81 33.03
C TYR A 19 -19.26 -18.86 33.78
N ASP A 20 -19.98 -19.98 33.65
CA ASP A 20 -21.24 -20.23 34.37
C ASP A 20 -21.06 -20.30 35.89
N GLU A 21 -19.93 -20.81 36.37
CA GLU A 21 -19.62 -20.86 37.81
C GLU A 21 -19.31 -19.46 38.37
N ILE A 22 -18.67 -18.60 37.56
CA ILE A 22 -18.41 -17.19 37.91
C ILE A 22 -19.72 -16.41 38.01
N LEU A 23 -20.61 -16.56 37.01
CA LEU A 23 -21.92 -15.91 36.99
C LEU A 23 -22.83 -16.38 38.14
N LYS A 24 -22.75 -17.66 38.53
CA LYS A 24 -23.55 -18.20 39.63
C LYS A 24 -23.14 -17.64 40.99
N GLU A 25 -21.84 -17.44 41.24
CA GLU A 25 -21.34 -16.88 42.49
C GLU A 25 -21.49 -15.35 42.55
N PHE A 26 -21.45 -14.69 41.39
CA PHE A 26 -21.61 -13.24 41.24
C PHE A 26 -22.66 -12.88 40.17
N PRO A 27 -23.94 -12.77 40.56
CA PRO A 27 -25.01 -12.45 39.62
C PRO A 27 -24.95 -11.03 39.01
N THR A 28 -24.15 -10.12 39.59
CA THR A 28 -24.02 -8.71 39.14
C THR A 28 -22.63 -8.41 38.56
N ILE A 29 -21.87 -9.42 38.17
CA ILE A 29 -20.48 -9.23 37.70
C ILE A 29 -20.42 -8.42 36.39
N GLU A 30 -21.46 -8.50 35.56
CA GLU A 30 -21.59 -7.75 34.30
C GLU A 30 -21.70 -6.23 34.50
N THR A 31 -22.10 -5.77 35.69
CA THR A 31 -22.31 -4.34 35.96
C THR A 31 -21.08 -3.64 36.54
N ASN A 32 -20.06 -4.40 36.94
CA ASN A 32 -18.92 -3.87 37.69
C ASN A 32 -17.60 -4.39 37.12
N ILE A 33 -17.21 -3.81 35.98
CA ILE A 33 -16.04 -4.18 35.17
C ILE A 33 -14.75 -4.22 36.00
N ILE A 34 -14.59 -3.29 36.95
CA ILE A 34 -13.40 -3.20 37.82
C ILE A 34 -13.26 -4.45 38.71
N LEU A 35 -14.39 -4.98 39.22
CA LEU A 35 -14.40 -6.18 40.05
C LEU A 35 -14.17 -7.45 39.23
N LEU A 36 -14.56 -7.45 37.96
CA LEU A 36 -14.30 -8.51 37.00
C LEU A 36 -12.81 -8.58 36.67
N ASP A 37 -12.19 -7.42 36.39
CA ASP A 37 -10.76 -7.32 36.09
C ASP A 37 -9.90 -7.79 37.27
N GLU A 38 -10.21 -7.37 38.50
CA GLU A 38 -9.51 -7.86 39.70
C GLU A 38 -9.67 -9.37 39.91
N LEU A 39 -10.81 -9.95 39.52
CA LEU A 39 -11.06 -11.39 39.61
C LEU A 39 -10.20 -12.14 38.59
N TYR A 40 -10.18 -11.67 37.34
CA TYR A 40 -9.37 -12.26 36.27
C TYR A 40 -7.88 -12.16 36.57
N GLU A 41 -7.41 -11.02 37.08
CA GLU A 41 -6.01 -10.84 37.45
C GLU A 41 -5.60 -11.80 38.58
N LYS A 42 -6.47 -12.02 39.58
CA LYS A 42 -6.23 -12.99 40.67
C LYS A 42 -6.30 -14.45 40.21
N LEU A 43 -7.20 -14.79 39.29
CA LEU A 43 -7.29 -16.14 38.73
C LEU A 43 -6.08 -16.46 37.84
N HIS A 44 -5.65 -15.48 37.05
CA HIS A 44 -4.45 -15.58 36.21
C HIS A 44 -3.17 -15.67 37.06
N ALA A 45 -3.03 -14.86 38.12
CA ALA A 45 -1.90 -14.94 39.04
C ALA A 45 -1.79 -16.30 39.77
N LEU A 46 -2.90 -17.03 39.85
CA LEU A 46 -2.98 -18.35 40.47
C LEU A 46 -2.95 -19.50 39.44
N GLY A 47 -2.84 -19.22 38.15
CA GLY A 47 -2.73 -20.21 37.07
C GLY A 47 -4.00 -21.03 36.85
N ILE A 48 -5.18 -20.43 37.02
CA ILE A 48 -6.48 -21.08 36.86
C ILE A 48 -7.09 -20.65 35.51
N ASP A 49 -7.27 -21.59 34.60
CA ASP A 49 -7.82 -21.32 33.26
C ASP A 49 -9.34 -21.13 33.30
N ILE A 50 -9.86 -20.20 32.50
CA ILE A 50 -11.29 -19.90 32.42
C ILE A 50 -11.84 -20.50 31.13
N LEU A 51 -12.74 -21.49 31.27
CA LEU A 51 -13.36 -22.18 30.15
C LEU A 51 -14.78 -21.65 29.92
N GLU A 52 -15.10 -21.25 28.68
CA GLU A 52 -16.48 -20.99 28.28
C GLU A 52 -17.23 -22.33 28.14
N GLY A 53 -18.35 -22.45 28.85
CA GLY A 53 -19.14 -23.68 28.91
C GLY A 53 -19.81 -23.97 27.57
N GLY A 54 -19.17 -24.78 26.73
CA GLY A 54 -19.79 -25.26 25.50
C GLY A 54 -18.80 -25.85 24.50
N GLY A 55 -18.36 -27.10 24.73
CA GLY A 55 -17.53 -27.81 23.77
C GLY A 55 -16.76 -28.98 24.38
N LEU A 56 -17.47 -29.96 24.94
CA LEU A 56 -16.86 -31.20 25.41
C LEU A 56 -17.02 -32.27 24.32
N LEU A 57 -15.95 -32.50 23.53
CA LEU A 57 -15.54 -33.77 22.89
C LEU A 57 -14.57 -33.47 21.72
N GLU A 58 -13.28 -33.41 22.04
CA GLU A 58 -12.13 -33.93 21.26
C GLU A 58 -10.84 -33.33 21.86
N MET A 59 -10.08 -34.15 22.58
CA MET A 59 -8.70 -33.83 22.92
C MET A 59 -7.77 -34.77 22.16
N PRO A 60 -6.81 -34.25 21.38
CA PRO A 60 -5.51 -34.88 21.23
C PRO A 60 -4.61 -34.41 22.39
N GLU A 61 -3.95 -35.36 23.04
CA GLU A 61 -2.84 -35.09 23.97
C GLU A 61 -1.75 -34.28 23.26
N LEU A 62 -1.47 -33.07 23.74
CA LEU A 62 -0.30 -32.29 23.36
C LEU A 62 0.42 -31.83 24.63
N GLU A 63 1.70 -32.18 24.69
CA GLU A 63 2.66 -31.90 25.76
C GLU A 63 2.76 -30.40 26.10
N PRO A 64 3.05 -30.01 27.36
CA PRO A 64 3.09 -28.63 27.77
C PRO A 64 4.48 -28.05 27.49
N ASP A 65 4.74 -27.66 26.24
CA ASP A 65 5.90 -26.81 25.93
C ASP A 65 5.62 -25.98 24.68
N LYS A 66 4.99 -24.82 24.90
CA LYS A 66 5.18 -23.54 24.20
C LYS A 66 4.14 -22.55 24.73
N ALA A 67 4.54 -21.79 25.75
CA ALA A 67 3.92 -20.50 26.02
C ALA A 67 4.17 -19.57 24.82
N HIS A 68 3.32 -19.68 23.80
CA HIS A 68 3.22 -18.67 22.78
C HIS A 68 2.62 -17.42 23.42
N THR A 69 3.50 -16.47 23.73
CA THR A 69 3.19 -15.04 23.84
C THR A 69 2.35 -14.59 22.65
N TYR A 70 1.03 -14.67 22.78
CA TYR A 70 0.09 -13.91 21.97
C TYR A 70 -0.21 -12.60 22.69
N SER A 71 0.77 -11.70 22.62
CA SER A 71 0.51 -10.27 22.78
C SER A 71 1.14 -9.55 21.58
N ARG A 72 0.49 -9.72 20.43
CA ARG A 72 0.66 -8.88 19.24
C ARG A 72 -0.72 -8.61 18.68
N GLY A 73 -1.35 -7.55 19.16
CA GLY A 73 -2.66 -7.12 18.68
C GLY A 73 -3.06 -5.71 19.08
N ASP A 74 -2.62 -5.20 20.24
CA ASP A 74 -3.30 -4.03 20.84
C ASP A 74 -2.58 -2.67 20.74
N SER A 75 -1.38 -2.61 20.14
CA SER A 75 -0.60 -1.37 20.08
C SER A 75 -1.23 -0.25 19.23
N SER A 76 -2.02 -0.62 18.19
CA SER A 76 -2.67 0.37 17.32
C SER A 76 -3.86 1.05 18.02
N TYR A 77 -4.67 0.28 18.76
CA TYR A 77 -5.77 0.84 19.56
C TYR A 77 -5.24 1.72 20.70
N ASP A 78 -4.13 1.33 21.33
CA ASP A 78 -3.48 2.11 22.38
C ASP A 78 -3.03 3.50 21.87
N SER A 79 -2.46 3.57 20.68
CA SER A 79 -2.03 4.86 20.09
C SER A 79 -3.20 5.82 19.79
N ILE A 80 -4.33 5.32 19.29
CA ILE A 80 -5.53 6.13 19.04
C ILE A 80 -6.16 6.55 20.36
N GLN A 81 -6.27 5.65 21.33
CA GLN A 81 -6.84 5.94 22.64
C GLN A 81 -6.00 6.97 23.41
N MET A 82 -4.67 6.85 23.37
CA MET A 82 -3.74 7.83 23.94
C MET A 82 -3.97 9.22 23.33
N TYR A 83 -4.05 9.30 22.00
CA TYR A 83 -4.32 10.56 21.30
C TYR A 83 -5.68 11.16 21.68
N LEU A 84 -6.75 10.36 21.71
CA LEU A 84 -8.09 10.81 22.11
C LEU A 84 -8.14 11.31 23.55
N ARG A 85 -7.40 10.66 24.45
CA ARG A 85 -7.27 11.06 25.85
C ARG A 85 -6.52 12.39 25.98
N GLU A 86 -5.45 12.58 25.22
CA GLU A 86 -4.65 13.81 25.23
C GLU A 86 -5.46 15.02 24.73
N ILE A 87 -6.14 14.90 23.58
CA ILE A 87 -6.96 15.99 23.05
C ILE A 87 -8.21 16.27 23.92
N GLY A 88 -8.64 15.29 24.72
CA GLY A 88 -9.76 15.41 25.65
C GLY A 88 -9.47 16.31 26.86
N GLN A 89 -8.20 16.57 27.17
CA GLN A 89 -7.79 17.43 28.29
C GLN A 89 -8.05 18.92 28.01
N TYR A 90 -8.12 19.32 26.74
CA TYR A 90 -8.32 20.72 26.37
C TYR A 90 -9.81 21.09 26.39
N PRO A 91 -10.21 22.16 27.11
CA PRO A 91 -11.59 22.59 27.18
C PRO A 91 -12.07 23.17 25.84
N LEU A 92 -13.37 23.07 25.61
CA LEU A 92 -14.02 23.70 24.45
C LEU A 92 -14.01 25.22 24.61
N ILE A 93 -13.66 25.93 23.54
CA ILE A 93 -13.60 27.40 23.52
C ILE A 93 -14.98 27.97 23.15
N ALA A 94 -15.39 29.03 23.84
CA ALA A 94 -16.60 29.79 23.52
C ALA A 94 -16.37 30.73 22.32
N GLY A 95 -17.40 30.99 21.52
CA GLY A 95 -17.29 31.84 20.32
C GLY A 95 -16.85 33.29 20.58
N SER A 96 -16.98 33.81 21.81
CA SER A 96 -16.41 35.10 22.20
C SER A 96 -14.88 35.05 22.30
N MET A 97 -14.35 34.00 22.94
CA MET A 97 -12.91 33.77 23.06
C MET A 97 -12.26 33.45 21.71
N GLU A 98 -12.97 32.81 20.76
CA GLU A 98 -12.46 32.61 19.39
C GLU A 98 -12.06 33.93 18.73
N LYS A 99 -12.85 35.00 18.92
CA LYS A 99 -12.58 36.32 18.36
C LYS A 99 -11.37 36.98 19.01
N GLU A 100 -11.22 36.84 20.32
CA GLU A 100 -10.07 37.38 21.06
C GLU A 100 -8.77 36.68 20.66
N LEU A 101 -8.81 35.35 20.52
CA LEU A 101 -7.68 34.57 20.04
C LEU A 101 -7.33 34.92 18.59
N ALA A 102 -8.32 35.08 17.71
CA ALA A 102 -8.07 35.49 16.33
C ALA A 102 -7.38 36.86 16.24
N LYS A 103 -7.79 37.84 17.05
CA LYS A 103 -7.11 39.15 17.14
C LYS A 103 -5.66 39.03 17.61
N ARG A 104 -5.39 38.17 18.60
CA ARG A 104 -4.02 37.93 19.08
C ARG A 104 -3.16 37.22 18.03
N ILE A 105 -3.74 36.29 17.29
CA ILE A 105 -3.07 35.59 16.18
C ILE A 105 -2.69 36.58 15.07
N GLU A 106 -3.56 37.53 14.74
CA GLU A 106 -3.28 38.61 13.77
C GLU A 106 -2.10 39.51 14.24
N ALA A 107 -1.95 39.70 15.55
CA ALA A 107 -0.81 40.38 16.16
C ALA A 107 0.47 39.52 16.23
N GLY A 108 0.46 38.28 15.72
CA GLY A 108 1.61 37.37 15.68
C GLY A 108 1.82 36.50 16.93
N ASP A 109 0.81 36.39 17.80
CA ASP A 109 0.89 35.56 19.01
C ASP A 109 0.78 34.06 18.68
N MET A 110 1.91 33.36 18.78
CA MET A 110 1.99 31.91 18.52
C MET A 110 1.30 31.06 19.58
N ASP A 111 1.21 31.53 20.83
CA ASP A 111 0.55 30.80 21.90
C ASP A 111 -0.97 30.80 21.69
N ALA A 112 -1.52 31.94 21.24
CA ALA A 112 -2.93 32.03 20.85
C ALA A 112 -3.27 31.08 19.68
N LYS A 113 -2.36 30.96 18.70
CA LYS A 113 -2.49 30.01 17.57
C LYS A 113 -2.55 28.57 18.06
N ASN A 114 -1.60 28.19 18.92
CA ASN A 114 -1.51 26.84 19.48
C ASN A 114 -2.75 26.49 20.33
N LEU A 115 -3.23 27.45 21.13
CA LEU A 115 -4.43 27.27 21.94
C LEU A 115 -5.68 27.05 21.07
N LEU A 116 -5.86 27.87 20.03
CA LEU A 116 -6.98 27.75 19.10
C LEU A 116 -6.93 26.43 18.31
N MET A 117 -5.74 25.98 17.92
CA MET A 117 -5.56 24.66 17.30
C MET A 117 -5.94 23.52 18.26
N LYS A 118 -5.37 23.50 19.47
CA LYS A 118 -5.58 22.44 20.48
C LYS A 118 -7.06 22.25 20.83
N ALA A 119 -7.79 23.34 21.01
CA ALA A 119 -9.23 23.29 21.29
C ALA A 119 -10.07 22.70 20.16
N ASN A 120 -9.59 22.78 18.91
CA ASN A 120 -10.30 22.32 17.72
C ASN A 120 -9.82 20.95 17.20
N LEU A 121 -8.90 20.28 17.87
CA LEU A 121 -8.45 18.93 17.48
C LEU A 121 -9.60 17.91 17.46
N ARG A 122 -10.57 18.06 18.38
CA ARG A 122 -11.78 17.20 18.42
C ARG A 122 -12.65 17.35 17.17
N LEU A 123 -12.70 18.55 16.58
CA LEU A 123 -13.41 18.78 15.33
C LEU A 123 -12.75 17.99 14.19
N VAL A 124 -11.42 17.98 14.12
CA VAL A 124 -10.68 17.21 13.10
C VAL A 124 -11.02 15.73 13.17
N VAL A 125 -10.98 15.15 14.36
CA VAL A 125 -11.34 13.73 14.58
C VAL A 125 -12.77 13.44 14.09
N SER A 126 -13.74 14.31 14.40
CA SER A 126 -15.13 14.12 13.98
C SER A 126 -15.32 14.14 12.46
N ILE A 127 -14.47 14.88 11.74
CA ILE A 127 -14.48 14.95 10.28
C ILE A 127 -13.74 13.72 9.72
N ALA A 128 -12.54 13.41 10.22
CA ALA A 128 -11.70 12.30 9.77
C ALA A 128 -12.40 10.93 9.93
N LYS A 129 -13.17 10.73 11.00
CA LYS A 129 -13.94 9.50 11.22
C LYS A 129 -14.87 9.13 10.05
N LYS A 130 -15.35 10.10 9.28
CA LYS A 130 -16.22 9.87 8.10
C LYS A 130 -15.45 9.29 6.89
N TYR A 131 -14.13 9.34 6.91
CA TYR A 131 -13.24 8.93 5.82
C TYR A 131 -12.42 7.66 6.16
N ALA A 132 -12.44 7.21 7.42
CA ALA A 132 -11.65 6.07 7.91
C ALA A 132 -11.86 4.77 7.13
N ASN A 133 -13.09 4.51 6.67
CA ASN A 133 -13.43 3.26 5.96
C ASN A 133 -13.36 3.39 4.44
N ARG A 134 -12.80 4.48 3.89
CA ARG A 134 -12.76 4.70 2.43
C ARG A 134 -11.53 4.09 1.77
N SER A 135 -10.46 3.92 2.50
CA SER A 135 -9.19 3.40 1.98
C SER A 135 -8.58 2.41 2.96
N PRO A 136 -8.06 1.27 2.46
CA PRO A 136 -7.38 0.30 3.30
C PRO A 136 -5.98 0.77 3.73
N ASP A 137 -5.33 1.60 2.91
CA ASP A 137 -3.91 1.96 3.10
C ASP A 137 -3.69 3.13 4.07
N LEU A 138 -4.70 3.96 4.31
CA LEU A 138 -4.61 5.14 5.18
C LEU A 138 -5.29 4.86 6.52
N THR A 139 -4.53 4.96 7.60
CA THR A 139 -5.09 4.76 8.95
C THR A 139 -5.89 6.00 9.39
N LEU A 140 -6.75 5.84 10.38
CA LEU A 140 -7.47 6.97 10.97
C LEU A 140 -6.50 8.04 11.54
N LEU A 141 -5.37 7.61 12.09
CA LEU A 141 -4.35 8.55 12.59
C LEU A 141 -3.77 9.39 11.46
N ASP A 142 -3.45 8.78 10.31
CA ASP A 142 -2.93 9.52 9.15
C ASP A 142 -3.94 10.56 8.66
N LEU A 143 -5.22 10.19 8.57
CA LEU A 143 -6.29 11.12 8.21
C LEU A 143 -6.44 12.26 9.23
N ILE A 144 -6.26 11.97 10.53
CA ILE A 144 -6.27 12.99 11.59
C ILE A 144 -5.08 13.93 11.41
N GLN A 145 -3.88 13.43 11.11
CA GLN A 145 -2.70 14.28 10.94
C GLN A 145 -2.82 15.19 9.71
N GLU A 146 -3.28 14.67 8.59
CA GLU A 146 -3.56 15.48 7.39
C GLU A 146 -4.67 16.50 7.66
N GLY A 147 -5.68 16.12 8.42
CA GLY A 147 -6.71 17.02 8.92
C GLY A 147 -6.17 18.13 9.84
N ASN A 148 -5.20 17.82 10.71
CA ASN A 148 -4.53 18.77 11.60
C ASN A 148 -3.72 19.80 10.80
N LEU A 149 -3.06 19.37 9.71
CA LEU A 149 -2.40 20.29 8.77
C LEU A 149 -3.39 21.22 8.07
N GLY A 150 -4.58 20.69 7.71
CA GLY A 150 -5.69 21.49 7.21
C GLY A 150 -6.20 22.52 8.23
N LEU A 151 -6.37 22.10 9.49
CA LEU A 151 -6.76 22.96 10.59
C LEU A 151 -5.74 24.08 10.83
N HIS A 152 -4.44 23.78 10.77
CA HIS A 152 -3.38 24.77 10.91
C HIS A 152 -3.52 25.90 9.88
N LYS A 153 -3.70 25.55 8.60
CA LYS A 153 -3.95 26.52 7.52
C LYS A 153 -5.24 27.30 7.72
N ALA A 154 -6.28 26.67 8.28
CA ALA A 154 -7.53 27.35 8.61
C ALA A 154 -7.33 28.41 9.70
N VAL A 155 -6.53 28.12 10.73
CA VAL A 155 -6.23 29.07 11.81
C VAL A 155 -5.47 30.28 11.26
N GLU A 156 -4.48 30.07 10.38
CA GLU A 156 -3.69 31.17 9.80
C GLU A 156 -4.51 32.13 8.93
N LYS A 157 -5.53 31.62 8.25
CA LYS A 157 -6.34 32.38 7.29
C LYS A 157 -7.70 32.78 7.84
N PHE A 158 -7.96 32.53 9.12
CA PHE A 158 -9.26 32.83 9.72
C PHE A 158 -9.45 34.32 9.90
N ASP A 159 -10.54 34.84 9.34
CA ASP A 159 -10.93 36.24 9.46
C ASP A 159 -12.17 36.34 10.36
N TRP A 160 -11.97 36.90 11.55
CA TRP A 160 -13.01 37.06 12.57
C TRP A 160 -13.99 38.20 12.26
N THR A 161 -13.65 39.12 11.35
CA THR A 161 -14.50 40.28 10.99
C THR A 161 -15.75 39.88 10.21
N LYS A 162 -15.68 38.74 9.51
CA LYS A 162 -16.79 38.19 8.71
C LYS A 162 -17.95 37.61 9.54
N GLY A 163 -17.79 37.50 10.86
CA GLY A 163 -18.87 37.13 11.77
C GLY A 163 -19.31 35.65 11.75
N PHE A 164 -18.64 34.79 10.98
CA PHE A 164 -18.89 33.34 10.98
C PHE A 164 -18.11 32.63 12.09
N LYS A 165 -18.63 31.48 12.55
CA LYS A 165 -17.94 30.62 13.53
C LYS A 165 -16.69 30.00 12.92
N PHE A 166 -15.64 29.84 13.73
CA PHE A 166 -14.39 29.22 13.27
C PHE A 166 -14.61 27.80 12.73
N SER A 167 -15.44 27.00 13.40
CA SER A 167 -15.74 25.61 13.01
C SER A 167 -16.30 25.48 11.58
N THR A 168 -17.15 26.41 11.15
CA THR A 168 -17.70 26.42 9.78
C THR A 168 -16.60 26.63 8.75
N TYR A 169 -15.66 27.54 9.01
CA TYR A 169 -14.54 27.81 8.13
C TYR A 169 -13.51 26.67 8.14
N ALA A 170 -13.12 26.20 9.32
CA ALA A 170 -12.14 25.14 9.50
C ALA A 170 -12.59 23.83 8.84
N THR A 171 -13.89 23.52 8.87
CA THR A 171 -14.43 22.31 8.24
C THR A 171 -14.07 22.21 6.75
N TRP A 172 -14.04 23.33 6.01
CA TRP A 172 -13.65 23.33 4.59
C TRP A 172 -12.19 22.95 4.39
N TRP A 173 -11.29 23.58 5.14
CA TRP A 173 -9.85 23.32 5.05
C TRP A 173 -9.47 21.92 5.52
N ILE A 174 -10.08 21.44 6.61
CA ILE A 174 -9.88 20.09 7.13
C ILE A 174 -10.36 19.06 6.10
N ARG A 175 -11.57 19.24 5.55
CA ARG A 175 -12.11 18.34 4.52
C ARG A 175 -11.23 18.33 3.27
N GLN A 176 -10.79 19.50 2.82
CA GLN A 176 -9.94 19.61 1.63
C GLN A 176 -8.60 18.90 1.83
N ALA A 177 -7.95 19.08 2.99
CA ALA A 177 -6.69 18.43 3.31
C ALA A 177 -6.84 16.91 3.34
N ILE A 178 -7.85 16.39 4.06
CA ILE A 178 -8.15 14.95 4.12
C ILE A 178 -8.45 14.39 2.74
N THR A 179 -9.32 15.05 1.96
CA THR A 179 -9.70 14.56 0.61
C THR A 179 -8.49 14.55 -0.33
N ARG A 180 -7.61 15.54 -0.22
CA ARG A 180 -6.39 15.62 -1.01
C ARG A 180 -5.39 14.53 -0.61
N ALA A 181 -5.16 14.34 0.69
CA ALA A 181 -4.30 13.27 1.19
C ALA A 181 -4.81 11.90 0.74
N LEU A 182 -6.13 11.68 0.83
CA LEU A 182 -6.76 10.47 0.29
C LEU A 182 -6.44 10.30 -1.20
N ALA A 183 -6.59 11.34 -2.02
CA ALA A 183 -6.27 11.23 -3.45
C ALA A 183 -4.78 10.97 -3.72
N ASP A 184 -3.88 11.58 -2.93
CA ASP A 184 -2.44 11.55 -3.14
C ASP A 184 -1.73 10.31 -2.57
N GLN A 185 -2.25 9.72 -1.48
CA GLN A 185 -1.59 8.68 -0.67
C GLN A 185 -2.40 7.37 -0.53
N SER A 186 -3.69 7.32 -0.90
CA SER A 186 -4.53 6.13 -0.64
C SER A 186 -4.28 4.92 -1.54
N ARG A 187 -3.36 5.02 -2.50
CA ARG A 187 -3.05 3.95 -3.44
C ARG A 187 -1.55 3.71 -3.49
N THR A 188 -1.16 2.45 -3.55
CA THR A 188 0.23 2.01 -3.80
C THR A 188 0.83 2.68 -5.03
N ILE A 189 0.05 2.78 -6.11
CA ILE A 189 0.43 3.51 -7.33
C ILE A 189 -0.30 4.85 -7.32
N ARG A 190 0.48 5.94 -7.25
CA ARG A 190 -0.06 7.30 -7.21
C ARG A 190 -0.82 7.63 -8.49
N VAL A 191 -2.09 8.00 -8.34
CA VAL A 191 -2.95 8.47 -9.43
C VAL A 191 -3.13 10.00 -9.31
N PRO A 192 -3.05 10.77 -10.40
CA PRO A 192 -3.32 12.21 -10.34
C PRO A 192 -4.70 12.55 -9.78
N VAL A 193 -4.81 13.64 -9.01
CA VAL A 193 -6.06 14.04 -8.31
C VAL A 193 -7.27 14.13 -9.23
N HIS A 194 -7.12 14.72 -10.42
CA HIS A 194 -8.23 14.85 -11.38
C HIS A 194 -8.74 13.48 -11.85
N MET A 195 -7.86 12.48 -11.97
CA MET A 195 -8.26 11.12 -12.33
C MET A 195 -8.99 10.43 -11.17
N VAL A 196 -8.61 10.69 -9.91
CA VAL A 196 -9.33 10.18 -8.74
C VAL A 196 -10.75 10.74 -8.68
N GLU A 197 -10.94 12.02 -8.97
CA GLU A 197 -12.26 12.64 -9.08
C GLU A 197 -13.09 12.03 -10.21
N THR A 198 -12.49 11.80 -11.38
CA THR A 198 -13.15 11.13 -12.51
C THR A 198 -13.56 9.70 -12.14
N ILE A 199 -12.69 8.94 -11.47
CA ILE A 199 -13.00 7.57 -11.00
C ILE A 199 -14.13 7.59 -9.96
N ALA A 200 -14.15 8.56 -9.05
CA ALA A 200 -15.22 8.68 -8.07
C ALA A 200 -16.58 8.99 -8.74
N LYS A 201 -16.59 9.88 -9.74
CA LYS A 201 -17.78 10.16 -10.56
C LYS A 201 -18.22 8.92 -11.35
N TYR A 202 -17.27 8.21 -11.96
CA TYR A 202 -17.52 6.95 -12.65
C TYR A 202 -18.20 5.93 -11.73
N LYS A 203 -17.65 5.68 -10.53
CA LYS A 203 -18.26 4.77 -9.54
C LYS A 203 -19.67 5.22 -9.11
N GLN A 204 -19.89 6.53 -8.99
CA GLN A 204 -21.20 7.06 -8.64
C GLN A 204 -22.23 6.83 -9.76
N VAL A 205 -21.83 7.05 -11.02
CA VAL A 205 -22.68 6.82 -12.19
C VAL A 205 -22.96 5.34 -12.38
N VAL A 206 -21.94 4.48 -12.27
CA VAL A 206 -22.10 3.02 -12.33
C VAL A 206 -23.12 2.56 -11.28
N ARG A 207 -22.97 2.96 -10.01
CA ARG A 207 -23.93 2.60 -8.94
C ARG A 207 -25.36 3.05 -9.24
N ARG A 208 -25.53 4.26 -9.80
CA ARG A 208 -26.85 4.78 -10.19
C ARG A 208 -27.44 3.95 -11.34
N LEU A 209 -26.69 3.75 -12.42
CA LEU A 209 -27.13 2.98 -13.58
C LEU A 209 -27.41 1.51 -13.22
N THR A 210 -26.60 0.90 -12.35
CA THR A 210 -26.88 -0.46 -11.84
C THR A 210 -28.21 -0.52 -11.10
N GLN A 211 -28.54 0.51 -10.33
CA GLN A 211 -29.83 0.59 -9.62
C GLN A 211 -31.00 0.79 -10.59
N ASP A 212 -30.84 1.63 -11.61
CA ASP A 212 -31.90 1.95 -12.58
C ASP A 212 -32.14 0.80 -13.58
N LEU A 213 -31.07 0.14 -14.04
CA LEU A 213 -31.12 -0.95 -15.03
C LEU A 213 -31.32 -2.33 -14.40
N GLY A 214 -31.00 -2.50 -13.11
CA GLY A 214 -31.02 -3.80 -12.43
C GLY A 214 -29.97 -4.80 -12.95
N ARG A 215 -29.01 -4.33 -13.75
CA ARG A 215 -27.88 -5.09 -14.30
C ARG A 215 -26.61 -4.24 -14.30
N GLU A 216 -25.46 -4.86 -14.56
CA GLU A 216 -24.24 -4.08 -14.79
C GLU A 216 -24.39 -3.23 -16.08
N PRO A 217 -24.07 -1.92 -16.01
CA PRO A 217 -24.17 -1.02 -17.14
C PRO A 217 -23.06 -1.28 -18.16
N LEU A 218 -23.37 -1.11 -19.45
CA LEU A 218 -22.37 -1.22 -20.51
C LEU A 218 -21.48 0.03 -20.54
N PRO A 219 -20.21 -0.08 -20.98
CA PRO A 219 -19.31 1.07 -21.11
C PRO A 219 -19.89 2.21 -21.97
N GLU A 220 -20.68 1.88 -22.99
CA GLU A 220 -21.36 2.86 -23.86
C GLU A 220 -22.46 3.65 -23.12
N GLU A 221 -23.20 3.00 -22.23
CA GLU A 221 -24.25 3.63 -21.41
C GLU A 221 -23.63 4.60 -20.40
N ILE A 222 -22.50 4.19 -19.79
CA ILE A 222 -21.74 5.02 -18.85
C ILE A 222 -21.13 6.22 -19.58
N ALA A 223 -20.59 6.01 -20.78
CA ALA A 223 -20.00 7.05 -21.63
C ALA A 223 -21.02 8.14 -21.97
N LEU A 224 -22.26 7.75 -22.32
CA LEU A 224 -23.36 8.69 -22.58
C LEU A 224 -23.75 9.50 -21.34
N GLU A 225 -23.91 8.85 -20.19
CA GLU A 225 -24.29 9.52 -18.94
C GLU A 225 -23.18 10.45 -18.42
N MET A 226 -21.91 10.07 -18.59
CA MET A 226 -20.77 10.91 -18.22
C MET A 226 -20.41 11.97 -19.26
N ASN A 227 -20.94 11.87 -20.48
CA ASN A 227 -20.60 12.68 -21.65
C ASN A 227 -19.10 12.64 -21.99
N ILE A 228 -18.54 11.43 -22.05
CA ILE A 228 -17.12 11.15 -22.33
C ILE A 228 -17.03 10.02 -23.37
N ASP A 229 -15.96 9.97 -24.15
CA ASP A 229 -15.70 8.88 -25.10
C ASP A 229 -15.56 7.51 -24.42
N VAL A 230 -16.03 6.47 -25.11
CA VAL A 230 -15.98 5.06 -24.63
C VAL A 230 -14.54 4.61 -24.38
N GLU A 231 -13.58 5.03 -25.21
CA GLU A 231 -12.16 4.70 -25.02
C GLU A 231 -11.63 5.15 -23.66
N LYS A 232 -12.05 6.33 -23.21
CA LYS A 232 -11.63 6.89 -21.93
C LYS A 232 -12.25 6.15 -20.75
N ILE A 233 -13.45 5.57 -20.91
CA ILE A 233 -14.04 4.67 -19.91
C ILE A 233 -13.17 3.41 -19.73
N TYR A 234 -12.73 2.79 -20.82
CA TYR A 234 -11.80 1.65 -20.74
C TYR A 234 -10.46 2.02 -20.07
N GLN A 235 -9.96 3.24 -20.30
CA GLN A 235 -8.77 3.73 -19.60
C GLN A 235 -9.02 3.90 -18.09
N ILE A 236 -10.17 4.46 -17.70
CA ILE A 236 -10.56 4.62 -16.29
C ILE A 236 -10.67 3.25 -15.61
N GLU A 237 -11.29 2.27 -16.28
CA GLU A 237 -11.43 0.90 -15.77
C GLU A 237 -10.07 0.23 -15.53
N LYS A 238 -9.12 0.38 -16.47
CA LYS A 238 -7.75 -0.11 -16.30
C LYS A 238 -7.03 0.54 -15.12
N ILE A 239 -7.24 1.83 -14.89
CA ILE A 239 -6.59 2.58 -13.80
C ILE A 239 -7.22 2.25 -12.44
N ASP A 240 -8.51 1.94 -12.39
CA ASP A 240 -9.21 1.68 -11.13
C ASP A 240 -8.86 0.31 -10.50
N GLN A 241 -8.19 -0.58 -11.23
CA GLN A 241 -7.74 -1.88 -10.74
C GLN A 241 -6.90 -1.75 -9.45
N SER A 242 -7.27 -2.51 -8.41
CA SER A 242 -6.54 -2.55 -7.15
C SER A 242 -5.35 -3.50 -7.23
N THR A 243 -4.25 -3.14 -6.56
CA THR A 243 -3.10 -4.03 -6.42
C THR A 243 -3.44 -5.20 -5.50
N VAL A 244 -3.06 -6.42 -5.89
CA VAL A 244 -3.21 -7.63 -5.07
C VAL A 244 -1.86 -7.98 -4.44
N SER A 245 -1.88 -8.52 -3.22
CA SER A 245 -0.66 -8.99 -2.56
C SER A 245 -0.14 -10.25 -3.25
N LEU A 246 1.17 -10.32 -3.48
CA LEU A 246 1.81 -11.54 -3.99
C LEU A 246 1.79 -12.69 -2.96
N GLU A 247 1.60 -12.37 -1.69
CA GLU A 247 1.46 -13.36 -0.62
C GLU A 247 0.03 -13.85 -0.43
N SER A 248 -0.93 -13.33 -1.19
CA SER A 248 -2.30 -13.84 -1.16
C SER A 248 -2.28 -15.33 -1.51
N PRO A 249 -2.84 -16.20 -0.66
CA PRO A 249 -2.91 -17.63 -0.94
C PRO A 249 -3.78 -17.86 -2.18
N VAL A 250 -3.41 -18.86 -2.97
CA VAL A 250 -4.14 -19.24 -4.18
C VAL A 250 -4.60 -20.70 -4.03
N GLY A 251 -5.91 -20.93 -4.12
CA GLY A 251 -6.53 -22.26 -4.00
C GLY A 251 -7.24 -22.51 -2.67
N ASP A 252 -7.79 -23.72 -2.50
CA ASP A 252 -8.46 -24.17 -1.27
C ASP A 252 -7.45 -24.56 -0.18
N GLU A 253 -7.89 -24.42 1.08
CA GLU A 253 -7.06 -24.43 2.31
C GLU A 253 -6.21 -25.69 2.55
N ASP A 254 -6.51 -26.82 1.90
CA ASP A 254 -5.76 -28.08 2.04
C ASP A 254 -4.34 -28.03 1.43
N ASP A 255 -4.10 -27.14 0.47
CA ASP A 255 -2.80 -26.94 -0.21
C ASP A 255 -2.14 -25.61 0.18
N GLY A 256 -2.31 -25.16 1.44
CA GLY A 256 -1.92 -23.86 2.01
C GLY A 256 -0.45 -23.39 1.92
N LYS A 257 0.31 -23.85 0.92
CA LYS A 257 1.67 -23.43 0.58
C LYS A 257 1.76 -22.55 -0.66
N SER A 258 0.77 -22.57 -1.56
CA SER A 258 0.88 -21.87 -2.84
C SER A 258 0.49 -20.40 -2.73
N LYS A 259 1.46 -19.51 -2.96
CA LYS A 259 1.25 -18.05 -2.99
C LYS A 259 1.05 -17.58 -4.44
N LEU A 260 0.35 -16.46 -4.63
CA LEU A 260 0.20 -15.84 -5.96
C LEU A 260 1.56 -15.57 -6.63
N GLY A 261 2.56 -15.17 -5.85
CA GLY A 261 3.92 -14.91 -6.33
C GLY A 261 4.61 -16.13 -6.94
N ASP A 262 4.26 -17.35 -6.53
CA ASP A 262 4.89 -18.57 -7.03
C ASP A 262 4.53 -18.87 -8.50
N PHE A 263 3.43 -18.27 -8.99
CA PHE A 263 2.95 -18.42 -10.37
C PHE A 263 3.47 -17.34 -11.33
N LEU A 264 4.19 -16.33 -10.81
CA LEU A 264 4.69 -15.24 -11.63
C LEU A 264 6.01 -15.64 -12.31
N ALA A 265 5.96 -15.88 -13.61
CA ALA A 265 7.16 -16.14 -14.42
C ALA A 265 8.00 -14.86 -14.60
N ASP A 266 9.32 -15.01 -14.61
CA ASP A 266 10.25 -13.93 -14.96
C ASP A 266 10.58 -13.98 -16.46
N ASP A 267 9.95 -13.11 -17.24
CA ASP A 267 10.15 -13.01 -18.69
C ASP A 267 11.50 -12.37 -19.09
N LYS A 268 12.24 -11.78 -18.14
CA LYS A 268 13.53 -11.12 -18.45
C LYS A 268 14.70 -12.10 -18.45
N VAL A 269 14.57 -13.22 -17.75
CA VAL A 269 15.60 -14.24 -17.72
C VAL A 269 15.51 -15.08 -18.98
N LEU A 270 16.57 -15.05 -19.78
CA LEU A 270 16.69 -15.94 -20.93
C LEU A 270 16.63 -17.39 -20.45
N SER A 271 15.86 -18.21 -21.15
CA SER A 271 15.85 -19.65 -20.87
C SER A 271 17.25 -20.24 -21.09
N PRO A 272 17.63 -21.31 -20.38
CA PRO A 272 18.93 -21.97 -20.59
C PRO A 272 19.16 -22.38 -22.06
N ASP A 273 18.09 -22.70 -22.79
CA ASP A 273 18.11 -22.98 -24.22
C ASP A 273 18.47 -21.73 -25.06
N GLN A 274 17.85 -20.59 -24.75
CA GLN A 274 18.16 -19.31 -25.40
C GLN A 274 19.57 -18.82 -25.09
N ASP A 275 20.05 -18.95 -23.84
CA ASP A 275 21.42 -18.59 -23.47
C ASP A 275 22.45 -19.49 -24.17
N SER A 276 22.20 -20.80 -24.22
CA SER A 276 23.05 -21.75 -24.93
C SER A 276 23.09 -21.44 -26.43
N SER A 277 21.93 -21.19 -27.04
CA SER A 277 21.84 -20.81 -28.45
C SER A 277 22.62 -19.53 -28.74
N ARG A 278 22.49 -18.50 -27.89
CA ARG A 278 23.24 -17.25 -28.01
C ARG A 278 24.75 -17.45 -27.91
N ARG A 279 25.22 -18.31 -26.99
CA ARG A 279 26.64 -18.66 -26.88
C ARG A 279 27.14 -19.38 -28.12
N ILE A 280 26.39 -20.38 -28.61
CA ILE A 280 26.73 -21.14 -29.82
C ILE A 280 26.84 -20.20 -31.03
N ILE A 281 25.88 -19.28 -31.20
CA ILE A 281 25.92 -18.27 -32.27
C ILE A 281 27.17 -17.39 -32.12
N THR A 282 27.47 -16.94 -30.91
CA THR A 282 28.64 -16.08 -30.64
C THR A 282 29.94 -16.79 -31.00
N ASP A 283 30.09 -18.06 -30.64
CA ASP A 283 31.28 -18.86 -30.94
C ASP A 283 31.40 -19.15 -32.45
N GLN A 284 30.29 -19.45 -33.13
CA GLN A 284 30.29 -19.62 -34.60
C GLN A 284 30.65 -18.32 -35.33
N VAL A 285 30.14 -17.18 -34.87
CA VAL A 285 30.49 -15.86 -35.42
C VAL A 285 31.97 -15.57 -35.18
N ARG A 286 32.52 -15.84 -33.98
CA ARG A 286 33.95 -15.70 -33.70
C ARG A 286 34.82 -16.60 -34.57
N GLU A 287 34.39 -17.83 -34.81
CA GLU A 287 35.09 -18.78 -35.67
C GLU A 287 35.17 -18.24 -37.11
N ILE A 288 34.05 -17.78 -37.69
CA ILE A 288 34.01 -17.18 -39.04
C ILE A 288 34.83 -15.88 -39.12
N LEU A 289 34.79 -15.06 -38.06
CA LEU A 289 35.59 -13.84 -37.97
C LEU A 289 37.09 -14.13 -37.85
N GLY A 290 37.47 -15.29 -37.30
CA GLY A 290 38.86 -15.74 -37.19
C GLY A 290 39.52 -16.04 -38.54
N ASP A 291 38.75 -16.50 -39.53
CA ASP A 291 39.22 -16.80 -40.88
C ASP A 291 39.40 -15.53 -41.75
N LEU A 292 38.90 -14.37 -41.29
CA LEU A 292 39.07 -13.09 -41.97
C LEU A 292 40.45 -12.46 -41.69
N PRO A 293 40.98 -11.64 -42.61
CA PRO A 293 42.17 -10.84 -42.38
C PRO A 293 42.03 -9.96 -41.12
N ALA A 294 43.10 -9.83 -40.33
CA ALA A 294 43.09 -9.12 -39.05
C ALA A 294 42.55 -7.67 -39.13
N LYS A 295 42.77 -6.97 -40.26
CA LYS A 295 42.21 -5.63 -40.49
C LYS A 295 40.70 -5.65 -40.71
N GLU A 296 40.17 -6.61 -41.48
CA GLU A 296 38.74 -6.77 -41.76
C GLU A 296 37.99 -7.19 -40.49
N ARG A 297 38.54 -8.15 -39.74
CA ARG A 297 38.00 -8.61 -38.46
C ARG A 297 37.83 -7.45 -37.47
N LYS A 298 38.89 -6.66 -37.26
CA LYS A 298 38.88 -5.60 -36.24
C LYS A 298 37.95 -4.43 -36.60
N ILE A 299 37.77 -4.15 -37.90
CA ILE A 299 36.76 -3.20 -38.38
C ILE A 299 35.34 -3.68 -38.07
N LEU A 300 35.04 -4.97 -38.30
CA LEU A 300 33.73 -5.55 -37.99
C LEU A 300 33.47 -5.63 -36.47
N GLU A 301 34.47 -6.05 -35.69
CA GLU A 301 34.39 -6.11 -34.22
C GLU A 301 34.06 -4.74 -33.61
N MET A 302 34.75 -3.68 -34.05
CA MET A 302 34.49 -2.32 -33.58
C MET A 302 33.15 -1.77 -34.08
N ARG A 303 32.78 -2.04 -35.34
CA ARG A 303 31.53 -1.50 -35.88
C ARG A 303 30.30 -2.10 -35.20
N HIS A 304 30.31 -3.41 -35.00
CA HIS A 304 29.19 -4.14 -34.42
C HIS A 304 29.30 -4.33 -32.91
N GLY A 305 30.35 -3.80 -32.27
CA GLY A 305 30.52 -3.87 -30.82
C GLY A 305 30.66 -5.29 -30.29
N LEU A 306 31.30 -6.18 -31.05
CA LEU A 306 31.41 -7.60 -30.69
C LEU A 306 32.36 -7.87 -29.51
N LEU A 307 33.23 -6.91 -29.19
CA LEU A 307 34.16 -6.95 -28.04
C LEU A 307 33.61 -6.15 -26.86
N ASP A 308 33.30 -4.87 -27.09
CA ASP A 308 33.03 -3.90 -26.02
C ASP A 308 31.52 -3.60 -25.85
N GLY A 309 30.65 -4.18 -26.69
CA GLY A 309 29.20 -3.93 -26.67
C GLY A 309 28.76 -2.60 -27.31
N TYR A 310 29.70 -1.72 -27.64
CA TYR A 310 29.43 -0.42 -28.27
C TYR A 310 29.62 -0.47 -29.78
N THR A 311 28.64 0.04 -30.53
CA THR A 311 28.72 0.17 -31.99
C THR A 311 29.41 1.48 -32.36
N HIS A 312 30.48 1.40 -33.14
CA HIS A 312 31.19 2.59 -33.63
C HIS A 312 30.71 3.02 -35.01
N THR A 313 30.65 4.34 -35.23
CA THR A 313 30.32 4.89 -36.54
C THR A 313 31.46 4.68 -37.54
N LEU A 314 31.14 4.61 -38.84
CA LEU A 314 32.14 4.49 -39.92
C LEU A 314 33.27 5.54 -39.83
N GLU A 315 32.96 6.73 -39.33
CA GLU A 315 33.92 7.82 -39.21
C GLU A 315 34.85 7.66 -38.00
N GLU A 316 34.35 7.18 -36.86
CA GLU A 316 35.15 6.82 -35.69
C GLU A 316 36.11 5.68 -35.99
N VAL A 317 35.63 4.61 -36.64
CA VAL A 317 36.48 3.52 -37.11
C VAL A 317 37.52 4.07 -38.11
N GLY A 318 37.13 5.04 -38.94
CA GLY A 318 38.01 5.77 -39.88
C GLY A 318 39.21 6.40 -39.22
N LYS A 319 38.96 7.13 -38.14
CA LYS A 319 39.99 7.81 -37.36
C LYS A 319 40.97 6.83 -36.73
N VAL A 320 40.49 5.70 -36.19
CA VAL A 320 41.35 4.68 -35.56
C VAL A 320 42.27 4.00 -36.55
N PHE A 321 41.79 3.70 -37.76
CA PHE A 321 42.58 3.03 -38.80
C PHE A 321 43.35 3.98 -39.74
N GLY A 322 43.17 5.30 -39.59
CA GLY A 322 43.79 6.32 -40.44
C GLY A 322 43.26 6.31 -41.88
N VAL A 323 41.98 5.98 -42.08
CA VAL A 323 41.38 5.80 -43.41
C VAL A 323 40.07 6.58 -43.54
N THR A 324 39.74 7.02 -44.75
CA THR A 324 38.47 7.70 -45.05
C THR A 324 37.26 6.80 -44.75
N ARG A 325 36.15 7.42 -44.34
CA ARG A 325 34.83 6.78 -44.13
C ARG A 325 34.45 5.82 -45.27
N GLU A 326 34.58 6.26 -46.52
CA GLU A 326 34.15 5.48 -47.69
C GLU A 326 35.00 4.21 -47.88
N ARG A 327 36.29 4.28 -47.51
CA ARG A 327 37.17 3.12 -47.60
C ARG A 327 36.79 2.04 -46.58
N ILE A 328 36.35 2.40 -45.38
CA ILE A 328 35.86 1.43 -44.39
C ILE A 328 34.57 0.78 -44.87
N ARG A 329 33.67 1.56 -45.48
CA ARG A 329 32.44 1.02 -46.09
C ARG A 329 32.76 -0.03 -47.16
N GLN A 330 33.77 0.21 -48.00
CA GLN A 330 34.24 -0.78 -48.99
C GLN A 330 34.82 -2.03 -48.34
N ILE A 331 35.64 -1.87 -47.30
CA ILE A 331 36.25 -3.00 -46.58
C ILE A 331 35.17 -3.85 -45.89
N GLU A 332 34.18 -3.20 -45.26
CA GLU A 332 33.04 -3.88 -44.66
C GLU A 332 32.23 -4.66 -45.71
N ALA A 333 31.88 -4.03 -46.83
CA ALA A 333 31.15 -4.70 -47.90
C ALA A 333 31.89 -5.94 -48.42
N LYS A 334 33.21 -5.83 -48.59
CA LYS A 334 34.08 -6.94 -48.99
C LYS A 334 34.15 -8.04 -47.93
N ALA A 335 34.19 -7.68 -46.65
CA ALA A 335 34.19 -8.63 -45.55
C ALA A 335 32.85 -9.37 -45.45
N HIS A 336 31.72 -8.68 -45.63
CA HIS A 336 30.40 -9.32 -45.71
C HIS A 336 30.28 -10.27 -46.90
N GLU A 337 30.83 -9.92 -48.06
CA GLU A 337 30.83 -10.79 -49.23
C GLU A 337 31.64 -12.08 -48.99
N LYS A 338 32.80 -11.98 -48.34
CA LYS A 338 33.57 -13.15 -47.90
C LYS A 338 32.82 -14.01 -46.88
N ILE A 339 32.17 -13.39 -45.90
CA ILE A 339 31.35 -14.10 -44.90
C ILE A 339 30.22 -14.85 -45.62
N ARG A 340 29.57 -14.24 -46.62
CA ARG A 340 28.49 -14.87 -47.41
C ARG A 340 28.94 -16.11 -48.18
N GLN A 341 30.19 -16.14 -48.63
CA GLN A 341 30.76 -17.27 -49.37
C GLN A 341 31.36 -18.35 -48.44
N HIS A 342 31.36 -18.13 -47.13
CA HIS A 342 31.97 -19.04 -46.18
C HIS A 342 31.16 -20.34 -46.01
N SER A 343 31.84 -21.48 -45.98
CA SER A 343 31.19 -22.81 -45.89
C SER A 343 30.34 -22.99 -44.63
N LYS A 344 30.73 -22.33 -43.53
CA LYS A 344 30.03 -22.39 -42.24
C LYS A 344 28.81 -21.47 -42.15
N ILE A 345 28.50 -20.65 -43.17
CA ILE A 345 27.32 -19.77 -43.12
C ILE A 345 26.00 -20.55 -43.07
N ASN A 346 25.97 -21.77 -43.61
CA ASN A 346 24.80 -22.64 -43.53
C ASN A 346 24.45 -23.01 -42.09
N ARG A 347 25.41 -22.98 -41.14
CA ARG A 347 25.16 -23.21 -39.72
C ARG A 347 24.46 -22.02 -39.05
N LEU A 348 24.75 -20.80 -39.53
CA LEU A 348 24.10 -19.57 -39.07
C LEU A 348 22.70 -19.37 -39.65
N ARG A 349 22.31 -20.10 -40.71
CA ARG A 349 20.96 -20.01 -41.31
C ARG A 349 19.87 -20.70 -40.47
N GLY A 350 20.26 -21.58 -39.56
CA GLY A 350 19.33 -22.33 -38.70
C GLY A 350 18.96 -21.61 -37.40
N TYR A 351 19.60 -20.48 -37.12
CA TYR A 351 19.33 -19.56 -36.01
C TYR A 351 18.75 -18.26 -36.57
#